data_AF-X0Z9B6-F1
#
_entry.id   AF-X0Z9B6-F1
#
_cell.length_a   1.000
_cell.length_b   1.000
_cell.length_c   1.000
_cell.angle_alpha   90.00
_cell.angle_beta   90.00
_cell.angle_gamma   90.00
#
_symmetry.space_group_name_H-M   'P 1'
#
loop_
_entity.id
_entity.type
_entity.pdbx_description
1 polymer ?
#
loop_
_entity_poly.entity_id
_entity_poly.type
_entity_poly.pdbx_seq_one_letter_code
_entity_poly.pdbx_strand_id
1 'polypeptide(L)' 'ILASKDMVAIDKASVDLVNKAPINPLGKLKEKIESKDKFYDLNKVNWRVQLEHGQKIGLGNINYKLITID' A
#
# COMPACT_ATOMS: atom_id res chain seq x y z
N ILE A 1 6.90 9.30 -7.60
CA ILE A 1 6.12 8.49 -8.57
C ILE A 1 6.70 7.09 -8.55
N LEU A 2 5.88 6.04 -8.70
CA LEU A 2 6.35 4.65 -8.78
C LEU A 2 6.10 4.09 -10.17
N ALA A 3 6.93 3.14 -10.60
CA ALA A 3 6.76 2.40 -11.85
C ALA A 3 7.16 0.93 -11.68
N SER A 4 6.41 0.03 -12.31
CA SER A 4 6.72 -1.40 -12.38
C SER A 4 6.00 -2.03 -13.58
N LYS A 5 6.53 -3.16 -14.07
CA LYS A 5 5.82 -4.05 -15.01
C LYS A 5 4.99 -5.12 -14.29
N ASP A 6 5.18 -5.28 -12.98
CA ASP A 6 4.42 -6.18 -12.13
C ASP A 6 3.32 -5.38 -11.41
N MET A 7 2.05 -5.68 -11.75
CA MET A 7 0.90 -4.92 -11.26
C MET A 7 0.60 -5.16 -9.77
N VAL A 8 0.94 -6.34 -9.24
CA VAL A 8 0.75 -6.64 -7.82
C VAL A 8 1.83 -5.93 -7.00
N ALA A 9 3.07 -5.95 -7.48
CA ALA A 9 4.20 -5.32 -6.83
C ALA A 9 4.03 -3.79 -6.72
N ILE A 10 3.56 -3.12 -7.79
CA ILE A 10 3.38 -1.66 -7.78
C ILE A 10 2.29 -1.21 -6.83
N ASP A 11 1.18 -1.95 -6.77
CA ASP A 11 0.07 -1.63 -5.89
C ASP A 11 0.46 -1.87 -4.43
N LYS A 12 1.14 -2.99 -4.14
CA LYS A 12 1.72 -3.27 -2.82
C LYS A 12 2.70 -2.17 -2.38
N ALA A 13 3.62 -1.76 -3.26
CA ALA A 13 4.58 -0.69 -2.97
C ALA A 13 3.90 0.65 -2.69
N SER A 14 2.83 0.97 -3.44
CA SER A 14 2.03 2.18 -3.25
C SER A 14 1.39 2.22 -1.86
N VAL A 15 0.74 1.12 -1.46
CA VAL A 15 0.11 1.00 -0.14
C VAL A 15 1.14 1.11 0.99
N ASP A 16 2.30 0.46 0.84
CA ASP A 16 3.37 0.53 1.84
C ASP A 16 3.92 1.94 2.03
N LEU A 17 4.11 2.70 0.96
CA LEU A 17 4.59 4.08 1.06
C LEU A 17 3.55 4.99 1.73
N VAL A 18 2.25 4.82 1.44
CA VAL A 18 1.19 5.55 2.15
C VAL A 18 1.18 5.18 3.63
N ASN A 19 1.31 3.90 3.97
CA ASN A 19 1.36 3.46 5.37
C ASN A 19 2.62 3.95 6.11
N LYS A 20 3.75 4.12 5.42
CA LYS A 20 4.99 4.69 5.98
C LYS A 20 4.98 6.22 6.10
N ALA A 21 4.19 6.92 5.28
CA ALA A 21 4.12 8.38 5.32
C ALA A 21 3.53 8.89 6.65
N PRO A 22 3.83 10.14 7.07
CA PRO A 22 3.17 10.75 8.21
C PRO A 22 1.64 10.83 8.03
N ILE A 23 0.90 10.87 9.14
CA ILE A 23 -0.53 11.15 9.10
C ILE A 23 -0.75 12.59 8.65
N ASN A 24 -1.68 12.79 7.71
CA ASN A 24 -2.10 14.12 7.32
C ASN A 24 -2.86 14.78 8.50
N PRO A 25 -2.36 15.90 9.07
CA PRO A 25 -3.00 16.56 10.21
C PRO A 25 -4.37 17.15 9.89
N LEU A 26 -4.67 17.35 8.60
CA LEU A 26 -5.97 17.81 8.11
C LEU A 26 -6.86 16.65 7.62
N GLY A 27 -6.39 15.42 7.70
CA GLY A 27 -7.08 14.23 7.20
C GLY A 27 -8.07 13.62 8.19
N LYS A 28 -8.81 12.60 7.71
CA LYS A 28 -9.77 11.83 8.53
C LYS A 28 -9.12 11.05 9.67
N LEU A 29 -7.81 10.78 9.60
CA LEU A 29 -7.05 10.07 10.63
C LEU A 29 -6.28 11.01 11.58
N LYS A 30 -6.57 12.32 11.59
CA LYS A 30 -5.82 13.31 12.39
C LYS A 30 -5.68 12.97 13.89
N GLU A 31 -6.65 12.23 14.46
CA GLU A 31 -6.65 11.82 15.88
C GLU A 31 -5.89 10.49 16.12
N LYS A 32 -5.51 9.79 15.04
CA LYS A 32 -4.76 8.53 15.09
C LYS A 32 -3.30 8.76 14.70
N ILE A 33 -2.53 9.26 15.65
CA ILE A 33 -1.13 9.65 15.46
C ILE A 33 -0.24 8.47 15.00
N GLU A 34 -0.61 7.23 15.33
CA GLU A 34 0.20 6.03 15.07
C GLU A 34 -0.49 4.94 14.23
N SER A 35 -1.36 5.30 13.28
CA SER A 35 -1.99 4.31 12.41
C SER A 35 -0.95 3.54 11.57
N LYS A 36 -0.87 2.22 11.79
CA LYS A 36 0.01 1.29 11.06
C LYS A 36 -0.55 0.88 9.69
N ASP A 37 -1.87 0.93 9.54
CA ASP A 37 -2.58 0.57 8.31
C ASP A 37 -3.69 1.59 8.06
N LYS A 38 -3.34 2.67 7.35
CA LYS A 38 -4.22 3.81 7.12
C LYS A 38 -5.44 3.42 6.29
N PHE A 39 -5.29 2.51 5.34
CA PHE A 39 -6.39 2.03 4.49
C PHE A 39 -7.42 1.25 5.30
N TYR A 40 -6.96 0.33 6.14
CA TYR A 40 -7.85 -0.41 7.03
C TYR A 40 -8.50 0.51 8.07
N ASP A 41 -7.74 1.45 8.64
CA ASP A 41 -8.27 2.35 9.66
C ASP A 41 -9.38 3.26 9.14
N LEU A 42 -9.30 3.67 7.87
CA LEU A 42 -10.31 4.48 7.18
C LEU A 42 -11.53 3.67 6.75
N ASN A 43 -11.34 2.49 6.16
CA ASN A 43 -12.40 1.78 5.44
C ASN A 43 -12.89 0.51 6.14
N LYS A 44 -12.15 0.01 7.13
CA LYS A 44 -12.40 -1.28 7.82
C LYS A 44 -12.44 -2.49 6.88
N VAL A 45 -11.79 -2.39 5.73
CA VAL A 45 -11.69 -3.45 4.72
C VAL A 45 -10.24 -3.92 4.60
N ASN A 46 -10.03 -5.24 4.58
CA ASN A 46 -8.71 -5.82 4.36
C ASN A 46 -8.34 -5.74 2.87
N TRP A 47 -7.53 -4.74 2.51
CA TRP A 47 -7.03 -4.52 1.14
C TRP A 47 -6.11 -5.64 0.63
N ARG A 48 -5.50 -6.44 1.52
CA ARG A 48 -4.55 -7.50 1.12
C ARG A 48 -5.20 -8.61 0.30
N VAL A 49 -6.50 -8.83 0.47
CA VAL A 49 -7.27 -9.86 -0.24
C VAL A 49 -7.12 -9.73 -1.76
N GLN A 50 -7.15 -8.50 -2.29
CA GLN A 50 -7.02 -8.27 -3.73
C GLN A 50 -5.62 -8.59 -4.25
N LEU A 51 -4.57 -8.25 -3.50
CA LEU A 51 -3.19 -8.54 -3.87
C LEU A 51 -2.88 -10.03 -3.79
N GLU A 52 -3.35 -10.70 -2.72
CA GLU A 52 -3.22 -12.14 -2.54
C GLU A 52 -3.91 -12.90 -3.67
N HIS A 53 -5.12 -12.46 -4.06
CA HIS A 53 -5.82 -13.03 -5.20
C HIS A 53 -5.06 -12.78 -6.50
N GLY A 54 -4.62 -11.55 -6.75
CA GLY A 54 -3.86 -11.21 -7.97
C GLY A 54 -2.60 -12.06 -8.13
N GLN A 55 -1.85 -12.28 -7.05
CA GLN A 55 -0.72 -13.21 -7.05
C GLN A 55 -1.17 -14.65 -7.34
N LYS A 56 -2.25 -15.12 -6.69
CA LYS A 56 -2.78 -16.48 -6.87
C LYS A 56 -3.16 -16.78 -8.33
N ILE A 57 -3.68 -15.79 -9.06
CA ILE A 57 -4.06 -15.94 -10.47
C ILE A 57 -2.95 -15.58 -11.46
N GLY A 58 -1.72 -15.31 -10.98
CA GLY A 58 -0.55 -15.10 -11.82
C GLY A 58 -0.39 -13.70 -12.39
N LEU A 59 -1.03 -12.68 -11.80
CA LEU A 59 -0.91 -11.29 -12.26
C LEU A 59 0.40 -10.60 -11.83
N GLY A 60 1.10 -11.15 -10.84
CA GLY A 60 2.32 -10.54 -10.31
C GLY A 60 2.69 -11.07 -8.93
N ASN A 61 3.64 -10.40 -8.29
CA ASN A 61 4.23 -10.81 -7.02
C ASN A 61 3.98 -9.76 -5.94
N ILE A 62 3.64 -10.21 -4.73
CA ILE A 62 3.47 -9.31 -3.58
C ILE A 62 4.82 -8.82 -3.04
N ASN A 63 5.88 -9.59 -3.25
CA ASN A 63 7.23 -9.22 -2.86
C ASN A 63 7.84 -8.32 -3.94
N TYR A 64 8.46 -7.22 -3.52
CA TYR A 64 9.11 -6.27 -4.42
C TYR A 64 10.40 -5.74 -3.80
N LYS A 65 11.27 -5.21 -4.68
CA LYS A 65 12.45 -4.43 -4.28
C LYS A 65 12.23 -2.98 -4.72
N LEU A 66 12.28 -2.05 -3.78
CA LEU A 66 12.23 -0.62 -4.09
C LEU A 66 13.62 -0.16 -4.57
N ILE A 67 13.66 0.45 -5.75
CA ILE A 67 14.87 1.07 -6.32
C ILE A 67 14.56 2.55 -6.51
N THR A 68 15.32 3.41 -5.84
CA THR A 68 15.24 4.86 -6.00
C THR A 68 16.06 5.28 -7.21
N ILE A 69 15.51 6.20 -8.02
CA ILE A 69 16.16 6.77 -9.20
C ILE A 69 16.12 8.29 -9.01
N ASP A 70 17.25 8.94 -9.28
CA ASP A 70 17.44 10.40 -9.22
C ASP A 70 17.18 11.06 -10.59
#